data_AF-A0A0B6YG40-F1
#
_entry.id   AF-A0A0B6YG40-F1
#
_cell.length_a   1.000
_cell.length_b   1.000
_cell.length_c   1.000
_cell.angle_alpha   90.00
_cell.angle_beta   90.00
_cell.angle_gamma   90.00
#
_symmetry.space_group_name_H-M   'P 1'
#
loop_
_entity.id
_entity.type
_entity.pdbx_description
1 polymer ?
#
loop_
_entity_poly.entity_id
_entity_poly.type
_entity_poly.pdbx_seq_one_letter_code
_entity_poly.pdbx_strand_id
1 'polypeptide(L)'
;RKLSSLLRKKSSNDNRESDSEEDSEKADAGVNKEKEENDGNLSLSDLTVSEESDSDHGHARADNRKKSVRRNEKGETPLHRACIDGNLKKAKSLIAEGHPVNTRDFCGWLPLHEACNHGHVAVVEYLIDAGAWINDRGGDRCGGVTPLIDAANCGHLDVVKLLVEKGAQVMAR
;
A
#
# COMPACT_ATOMS: atom_id res chain seq x y z
N ARG A 1 43.85 -47.20 19.60
CA ARG A 1 45.22 -46.69 19.30
C ARG A 1 45.74 -47.44 18.07
N LYS A 2 46.21 -46.71 17.04
CA LYS A 2 46.49 -47.11 15.62
C LYS A 2 45.37 -46.73 14.65
N LEU A 3 45.63 -46.30 13.40
CA LEU A 3 46.80 -45.66 12.75
C LEU A 3 46.34 -45.22 11.33
N SER A 4 46.10 -43.93 11.06
CA SER A 4 45.76 -43.46 9.70
C SER A 4 45.89 -41.93 9.50
N SER A 5 46.96 -41.34 10.04
CA SER A 5 47.29 -39.93 9.79
C SER A 5 47.95 -39.73 8.42
N LEU A 6 47.15 -39.54 7.37
CA LEU A 6 47.55 -38.89 6.10
C LEU A 6 46.66 -37.65 5.94
N LEU A 7 47.09 -36.41 6.21
CA LEU A 7 48.34 -35.71 5.89
C LEU A 7 48.49 -35.38 4.39
N ARG A 8 48.27 -34.09 4.07
CA ARG A 8 48.87 -33.25 3.00
C ARG A 8 48.32 -33.25 1.56
N LYS A 9 47.83 -32.04 1.22
CA LYS A 9 48.21 -31.18 0.07
C LYS A 9 47.90 -31.62 -1.36
N LYS A 10 47.02 -30.85 -1.99
CA LYS A 10 47.24 -29.94 -3.15
C LYS A 10 46.12 -28.86 -3.07
N SER A 11 46.32 -27.54 -3.15
CA SER A 11 47.40 -26.66 -3.65
C SER A 11 47.58 -26.68 -5.17
N SER A 12 47.46 -25.49 -5.79
CA SER A 12 47.81 -25.16 -7.20
C SER A 12 46.90 -25.80 -8.28
N ASN A 13 46.70 -25.25 -9.49
CA ASN A 13 46.97 -23.94 -10.17
C ASN A 13 46.08 -23.92 -11.46
N ASP A 14 45.88 -22.88 -12.29
CA ASP A 14 46.28 -21.46 -12.39
C ASP A 14 45.02 -20.55 -12.31
N ASN A 15 44.90 -19.23 -12.56
CA ASN A 15 45.72 -18.13 -13.14
C ASN A 15 45.79 -17.97 -14.69
N ARG A 16 44.74 -17.39 -15.31
CA ARG A 16 44.79 -16.55 -16.55
C ARG A 16 43.68 -15.47 -16.43
N GLU A 17 43.89 -14.16 -16.45
CA GLU A 17 44.98 -13.27 -16.94
C GLU A 17 44.93 -13.01 -18.46
N SER A 18 44.50 -11.78 -18.81
CA SER A 18 44.24 -11.12 -20.12
C SER A 18 43.17 -10.04 -19.80
N ASP A 19 43.47 -8.81 -19.38
CA ASP A 19 44.40 -7.76 -19.85
C ASP A 19 44.08 -7.21 -21.24
N SER A 20 44.38 -5.90 -21.42
CA SER A 20 44.18 -5.04 -22.61
C SER A 20 42.70 -4.69 -22.95
N GLU A 21 42.34 -3.47 -23.34
CA GLU A 21 43.09 -2.20 -23.26
C GLU A 21 42.15 -0.97 -23.25
N GLU A 22 42.76 0.22 -23.28
CA GLU A 22 42.17 1.56 -23.23
C GLU A 22 41.26 1.87 -24.43
N ASP A 23 40.31 2.82 -24.26
CA ASP A 23 40.36 4.05 -25.08
C ASP A 23 39.58 5.22 -24.44
N SER A 24 39.76 6.44 -24.97
CA SER A 24 39.31 7.69 -24.34
C SER A 24 38.48 8.61 -25.24
N GLU A 25 37.43 9.24 -24.68
CA GLU A 25 36.86 10.56 -25.05
C GLU A 25 35.69 10.85 -24.06
N LYS A 26 35.47 12.00 -23.39
CA LYS A 26 35.80 13.44 -23.51
C LYS A 26 34.70 14.27 -24.19
N ALA A 27 34.32 15.39 -23.53
CA ALA A 27 33.24 16.33 -23.88
C ALA A 27 31.80 15.77 -23.70
N ASP A 28 30.74 16.57 -23.56
CA ASP A 28 30.66 18.05 -23.53
C ASP A 28 29.59 18.58 -22.52
N ALA A 29 29.54 19.90 -22.31
CA ALA A 29 28.70 20.55 -21.32
C ALA A 29 27.28 20.93 -21.82
N GLY A 30 26.25 20.24 -21.33
CA GLY A 30 24.84 20.61 -21.56
C GLY A 30 24.32 21.64 -20.56
N VAL A 31 24.34 22.94 -20.93
CA VAL A 31 23.82 24.02 -20.09
C VAL A 31 22.32 24.21 -20.27
N ASN A 32 21.52 23.62 -19.39
CA ASN A 32 20.09 23.95 -19.29
C ASN A 32 19.89 25.29 -18.56
N LYS A 33 19.74 26.39 -19.33
CA LYS A 33 19.32 27.71 -18.84
C LYS A 33 18.36 28.41 -19.81
N GLU A 34 17.13 27.92 -19.83
CA GLU A 34 15.93 28.67 -20.22
C GLU A 34 15.08 28.70 -18.93
N LYS A 35 14.76 29.88 -18.37
CA LYS A 35 13.65 30.77 -18.76
C LYS A 35 12.29 30.06 -18.64
N GLU A 36 11.27 30.68 -18.06
CA GLU A 36 10.98 32.12 -18.08
C GLU A 36 10.80 32.77 -16.69
N GLU A 37 11.04 34.09 -16.66
CA GLU A 37 10.47 35.00 -15.67
C GLU A 37 9.05 35.37 -16.12
N ASN A 38 8.06 35.42 -15.22
CA ASN A 38 6.83 36.16 -15.49
C ASN A 38 6.23 36.69 -14.17
N ASP A 39 6.03 38.00 -14.11
CA ASP A 39 5.57 38.70 -12.91
C ASP A 39 4.04 38.61 -12.76
N GLY A 40 3.58 38.16 -11.60
CA GLY A 40 2.18 37.79 -11.36
C GLY A 40 1.59 38.29 -10.03
N ASN A 41 1.98 39.47 -9.57
CA ASN A 41 1.44 40.07 -8.35
C ASN A 41 -0.05 40.45 -8.52
N LEU A 42 -0.96 39.66 -7.95
CA LEU A 42 -2.35 40.07 -7.72
C LEU A 42 -2.86 39.72 -6.31
N SER A 43 -3.59 40.70 -5.77
CA SER A 43 -4.07 40.87 -4.40
C SER A 43 -4.97 39.77 -3.84
N LEU A 44 -5.10 39.77 -2.51
CA LEU A 44 -6.08 39.02 -1.72
C LEU A 44 -7.32 39.91 -1.48
N SER A 45 -8.30 39.88 -2.39
CA SER A 45 -9.58 40.58 -2.29
C SER A 45 -10.66 39.95 -3.19
N ASP A 46 -11.92 40.31 -2.95
CA ASP A 46 -13.14 40.00 -3.74
C ASP A 46 -13.55 38.50 -3.76
N LEU A 47 -14.62 38.02 -3.13
CA LEU A 47 -15.98 38.52 -2.79
C LEU A 47 -16.91 38.79 -3.99
N THR A 48 -17.93 37.90 -4.11
CA THR A 48 -19.17 37.98 -4.90
C THR A 48 -18.99 38.09 -6.44
N VAL A 49 -19.97 37.80 -7.32
CA VAL A 49 -21.41 37.49 -7.24
C VAL A 49 -21.70 36.18 -8.04
N SER A 50 -22.97 35.75 -8.08
CA SER A 50 -23.59 34.83 -9.06
C SER A 50 -23.30 35.15 -10.55
N GLU A 51 -23.81 34.44 -11.57
CA GLU A 51 -24.96 33.50 -11.66
C GLU A 51 -24.82 32.51 -12.86
N GLU A 52 -25.67 31.49 -12.84
CA GLU A 52 -26.14 30.56 -13.89
C GLU A 52 -25.53 30.53 -15.31
N SER A 53 -25.29 29.30 -15.79
CA SER A 53 -25.63 28.92 -17.18
C SER A 53 -25.99 27.43 -17.26
N ASP A 54 -27.24 27.14 -17.65
CA ASP A 54 -27.75 25.77 -17.76
C ASP A 54 -27.20 25.02 -18.98
N SER A 55 -26.88 23.75 -18.80
CA SER A 55 -26.74 22.78 -19.89
C SER A 55 -27.31 21.42 -19.48
N ASP A 56 -28.62 21.28 -19.65
CA ASP A 56 -29.41 20.10 -19.31
C ASP A 56 -28.79 18.79 -19.83
N HIS A 57 -28.46 17.90 -18.88
CA HIS A 57 -28.23 16.46 -19.11
C HIS A 57 -29.01 15.65 -18.07
N GLY A 58 -30.33 15.80 -18.06
CA GLY A 58 -31.26 15.16 -17.15
C GLY A 58 -31.19 13.63 -17.16
N HIS A 59 -30.40 13.06 -16.25
CA HIS A 59 -30.42 11.63 -15.87
C HIS A 59 -30.63 11.49 -14.36
N ALA A 60 -31.89 11.51 -13.95
CA ALA A 60 -32.27 11.33 -12.56
C ALA A 60 -31.99 9.90 -12.07
N ARG A 61 -31.03 9.72 -11.15
CA ARG A 61 -31.03 8.54 -10.27
C ARG A 61 -30.22 8.70 -8.98
N ALA A 62 -30.91 8.41 -7.88
CA ALA A 62 -30.42 8.14 -6.52
C ALA A 62 -29.66 9.27 -5.80
N ASP A 63 -30.32 9.83 -4.78
CA ASP A 63 -29.72 10.41 -3.56
C ASP A 63 -28.94 9.36 -2.75
N ASN A 64 -27.97 8.70 -3.38
CA ASN A 64 -26.97 7.92 -2.67
C ASN A 64 -25.93 8.89 -2.10
N ARG A 65 -26.28 9.54 -0.97
CA ARG A 65 -25.29 10.15 -0.09
C ARG A 65 -24.39 9.06 0.48
N LYS A 66 -23.44 8.58 -0.33
CA LYS A 66 -22.20 7.97 0.14
C LYS A 66 -21.59 8.97 1.10
N LYS A 67 -21.78 8.76 2.41
CA LYS A 67 -21.30 9.61 3.51
C LYS A 67 -19.82 9.87 3.25
N SER A 68 -19.48 11.07 2.78
CA SER A 68 -18.18 11.29 2.13
C SER A 68 -17.06 11.11 3.15
N VAL A 69 -16.41 9.94 3.11
CA VAL A 69 -15.46 9.53 4.12
C VAL A 69 -14.23 10.40 3.96
N ARG A 70 -14.03 11.34 4.89
CA ARG A 70 -12.86 12.21 4.89
C ARG A 70 -11.60 11.34 4.98
N ARG A 71 -10.76 11.41 3.95
CA ARG A 71 -9.48 10.71 3.85
C ARG A 71 -8.36 11.64 4.30
N ASN A 72 -7.23 11.08 4.72
CA ASN A 72 -5.99 11.85 4.86
C ASN A 72 -5.19 11.88 3.54
N GLU A 73 -3.99 12.47 3.58
CA GLU A 73 -3.06 12.64 2.45
C GLU A 73 -2.60 11.32 1.80
N LYS A 74 -2.74 10.19 2.49
CA LYS A 74 -2.46 8.83 1.98
C LYS A 74 -3.70 8.12 1.45
N GLY A 75 -4.87 8.76 1.51
CA GLY A 75 -6.14 8.14 1.17
C GLY A 75 -6.72 7.24 2.27
N GLU A 76 -6.04 7.09 3.42
CA GLU A 76 -6.50 6.32 4.57
C GLU A 76 -7.84 6.89 5.08
N THR A 77 -8.81 6.02 5.37
CA THR A 77 -10.06 6.42 6.05
C THR A 77 -9.90 6.36 7.58
N PRO A 78 -10.84 6.92 8.37
CA PRO A 78 -10.86 6.72 9.83
C PRO A 78 -10.89 5.24 10.23
N LEU A 79 -11.42 4.36 9.37
CA LEU A 79 -11.44 2.92 9.61
C LEU A 79 -10.05 2.30 9.41
N HIS A 80 -9.27 2.72 8.39
CA HIS A 80 -7.86 2.33 8.27
C HIS A 80 -7.08 2.73 9.52
N ARG A 81 -7.24 3.98 9.99
CA ARG A 81 -6.63 4.45 11.25
C ARG A 81 -7.05 3.59 12.43
N ALA A 82 -8.34 3.28 12.58
CA ALA A 82 -8.81 2.40 13.66
C ALA A 82 -8.24 0.98 13.59
N CYS A 83 -7.88 0.50 12.40
CA CYS A 83 -7.25 -0.81 12.19
C CYS A 83 -5.76 -0.78 12.53
N ILE A 84 -5.01 0.22 12.06
CA ILE A 84 -3.61 0.48 12.44
C ILE A 84 -3.49 0.62 13.97
N ASP A 85 -4.35 1.44 14.57
CA ASP A 85 -4.43 1.69 16.02
C ASP A 85 -4.87 0.46 16.85
N GLY A 86 -5.29 -0.65 16.23
CA GLY A 86 -5.88 -1.82 16.90
C GLY A 86 -7.20 -1.56 17.62
N ASN A 87 -7.85 -0.42 17.33
CA ASN A 87 -8.92 0.12 18.16
C ASN A 87 -10.30 -0.42 17.74
N LEU A 88 -10.60 -1.63 18.21
CA LEU A 88 -11.87 -2.32 17.99
C LEU A 88 -13.12 -1.48 18.34
N LYS A 89 -13.03 -0.60 19.34
CA LYS A 89 -14.14 0.30 19.72
C LYS A 89 -14.40 1.34 18.62
N LYS A 90 -13.35 2.03 18.14
CA LYS A 90 -13.46 2.95 16.99
C LYS A 90 -13.96 2.20 15.74
N ALA A 91 -13.42 1.03 15.43
CA ALA A 91 -13.82 0.24 14.26
C ALA A 91 -15.32 -0.12 14.28
N LYS A 92 -15.82 -0.58 15.44
CA LYS A 92 -17.26 -0.86 15.68
C LYS A 92 -18.14 0.38 15.50
N SER A 93 -17.77 1.50 16.10
CA SER A 93 -18.53 2.76 15.93
C SER A 93 -18.57 3.22 14.48
N LEU A 94 -17.43 3.23 13.78
CA LEU A 94 -17.34 3.67 12.39
C LEU A 94 -18.20 2.82 11.45
N ILE A 95 -18.17 1.49 11.61
CA ILE A 95 -18.97 0.58 10.78
C ILE A 95 -20.47 0.74 11.08
N ALA A 96 -20.86 0.85 12.36
CA ALA A 96 -22.25 1.15 12.75
C ALA A 96 -22.75 2.53 12.24
N GLU A 97 -21.84 3.50 12.08
CA GLU A 97 -22.08 4.81 11.49
C GLU A 97 -22.24 4.80 9.94
N GLY A 98 -22.15 3.62 9.31
CA GLY A 98 -22.26 3.45 7.86
C GLY A 98 -20.97 3.71 7.07
N HIS A 99 -19.79 3.64 7.69
CA HIS A 99 -18.53 3.75 6.95
C HIS A 99 -18.25 2.46 6.15
N PRO A 100 -17.97 2.55 4.83
CA PRO A 100 -17.70 1.39 3.99
C PRO A 100 -16.43 0.63 4.40
N VAL A 101 -16.62 -0.63 4.84
CA VAL A 101 -15.56 -1.56 5.27
C VAL A 101 -14.51 -1.75 4.18
N ASN A 102 -14.95 -2.00 2.95
CA ASN A 102 -14.08 -2.29 1.79
C ASN A 102 -13.66 -1.03 1.03
N THR A 103 -13.26 0.02 1.75
CA THR A 103 -12.67 1.21 1.11
C THR A 103 -11.20 0.95 0.81
N ARG A 104 -10.74 1.23 -0.40
CA ARG A 104 -9.30 1.28 -0.72
C ARG A 104 -8.69 2.64 -0.42
N ASP A 105 -7.48 2.67 0.16
CA ASP A 105 -6.62 3.87 0.29
C ASP A 105 -5.90 4.22 -1.04
N PHE A 106 -4.82 5.02 -1.03
CA PHE A 106 -4.01 5.27 -2.24
C PHE A 106 -2.99 4.15 -2.55
N CYS A 107 -2.57 3.35 -1.57
CA CYS A 107 -1.80 2.12 -1.80
C CYS A 107 -2.67 0.97 -2.36
N GLY A 108 -3.99 1.14 -2.40
CA GLY A 108 -4.95 0.11 -2.81
C GLY A 108 -5.24 -0.94 -1.73
N TRP A 109 -4.79 -0.69 -0.50
CA TRP A 109 -5.01 -1.50 0.69
C TRP A 109 -6.42 -1.29 1.23
N LEU A 110 -6.93 -2.30 1.94
CA LEU A 110 -8.18 -2.23 2.69
C LEU A 110 -7.87 -2.13 4.21
N PRO A 111 -8.82 -1.68 5.05
CA PRO A 111 -8.67 -1.74 6.50
C PRO A 111 -8.37 -3.16 7.04
N LEU A 112 -8.78 -4.20 6.30
CA LEU A 112 -8.43 -5.59 6.62
C LEU A 112 -6.94 -5.89 6.40
N HIS A 113 -6.32 -5.35 5.35
CA HIS A 113 -4.86 -5.44 5.18
C HIS A 113 -4.15 -4.78 6.37
N GLU A 114 -4.54 -3.54 6.73
CA GLU A 114 -3.97 -2.84 7.89
C GLU A 114 -4.10 -3.60 9.21
N ALA A 115 -5.28 -4.16 9.49
CA ALA A 115 -5.53 -4.95 10.70
C ALA A 115 -4.70 -6.25 10.71
N CYS A 116 -4.47 -6.85 9.55
CA CYS A 116 -3.66 -8.06 9.39
C CYS A 116 -2.16 -7.78 9.50
N ASN A 117 -1.68 -6.70 8.88
CA ASN A 117 -0.28 -6.26 8.89
C ASN A 117 0.25 -6.01 10.31
N HIS A 118 -0.62 -5.46 11.16
CA HIS A 118 -0.32 -5.12 12.56
C HIS A 118 -0.76 -6.20 13.57
N GLY A 119 -1.32 -7.33 13.11
CA GLY A 119 -1.63 -8.48 13.97
C GLY A 119 -2.87 -8.36 14.84
N HIS A 120 -3.79 -7.44 14.57
CA HIS A 120 -4.91 -7.09 15.45
C HIS A 120 -6.10 -8.07 15.33
N VAL A 121 -5.91 -9.32 15.80
CA VAL A 121 -6.87 -10.45 15.70
C VAL A 121 -8.34 -10.04 15.92
N ALA A 122 -8.67 -9.35 17.01
CA ALA A 122 -10.05 -8.99 17.34
C ALA A 122 -10.66 -7.89 16.45
N VAL A 123 -9.81 -7.12 15.74
CA VAL A 123 -10.25 -6.18 14.69
C VAL A 123 -10.43 -6.94 13.37
N VAL A 124 -9.48 -7.82 13.00
CA VAL A 124 -9.58 -8.69 11.82
C VAL A 124 -10.88 -9.50 11.84
N GLU A 125 -11.19 -10.16 12.97
CA GLU A 125 -12.43 -10.91 13.17
C GLU A 125 -13.68 -10.06 12.90
N TYR A 126 -13.76 -8.89 13.52
CA TYR A 126 -14.91 -8.02 13.39
C TYR A 126 -15.06 -7.41 11.98
N LEU A 127 -13.95 -7.12 11.29
CA LEU A 127 -13.98 -6.69 9.89
C LEU A 127 -14.54 -7.78 8.98
N ILE A 128 -14.10 -9.03 9.16
CA ILE A 128 -14.58 -10.18 8.39
C ILE A 128 -16.09 -10.38 8.61
N ASP A 129 -16.54 -10.36 9.87
CA ASP A 129 -17.96 -10.50 10.21
C ASP A 129 -18.80 -9.30 9.74
N ALA A 130 -18.18 -8.13 9.52
CA ALA A 130 -18.78 -6.97 8.87
C ALA A 130 -18.72 -7.01 7.32
N GLY A 131 -18.28 -8.13 6.72
CA GLY A 131 -18.24 -8.31 5.27
C GLY A 131 -16.98 -7.77 4.57
N ALA A 132 -15.84 -7.71 5.27
CA ALA A 132 -14.56 -7.38 4.64
C ALA A 132 -14.13 -8.42 3.59
N TRP A 133 -13.53 -7.97 2.49
CA TRP A 133 -13.08 -8.85 1.40
C TRP A 133 -11.78 -9.60 1.77
N ILE A 134 -11.93 -10.75 2.43
CA ILE A 134 -10.85 -11.62 2.95
C ILE A 134 -9.78 -11.97 1.91
N ASN A 135 -10.19 -12.11 0.64
CA ASN A 135 -9.35 -12.61 -0.46
C ASN A 135 -8.98 -11.53 -1.49
N ASP A 136 -9.39 -10.28 -1.30
CA ASP A 136 -9.07 -9.22 -2.25
C ASP A 136 -7.60 -8.78 -2.11
N ARG A 137 -6.98 -8.40 -3.23
CA ARG A 137 -5.56 -8.06 -3.30
C ARG A 137 -5.38 -6.57 -2.98
N GLY A 138 -4.30 -6.23 -2.27
CA GLY A 138 -3.86 -4.84 -2.14
C GLY A 138 -3.49 -4.25 -3.51
N GLY A 139 -3.16 -2.96 -3.58
CA GLY A 139 -2.71 -2.38 -4.84
C GLY A 139 -1.33 -2.88 -5.26
N ASP A 140 -1.07 -2.90 -6.57
CA ASP A 140 0.18 -3.44 -7.15
C ASP A 140 1.43 -2.71 -6.65
N ARG A 141 1.30 -1.44 -6.27
CA ARG A 141 2.36 -0.62 -5.65
C ARG A 141 2.91 -1.20 -4.33
N CYS A 142 2.19 -2.14 -3.73
CA CYS A 142 2.59 -2.88 -2.52
C CYS A 142 2.69 -4.40 -2.78
N GLY A 143 3.03 -4.80 -4.01
CA GLY A 143 3.14 -6.21 -4.40
C GLY A 143 1.80 -6.95 -4.55
N GLY A 144 0.68 -6.25 -4.39
CA GLY A 144 -0.66 -6.82 -4.57
C GLY A 144 -0.95 -8.02 -3.67
N VAL A 145 -0.46 -8.05 -2.42
CA VAL A 145 -0.67 -9.17 -1.49
C VAL A 145 -2.12 -9.29 -1.01
N THR A 146 -2.53 -10.48 -0.57
CA THR A 146 -3.80 -10.68 0.16
C THR A 146 -3.56 -10.51 1.68
N PRO A 147 -4.60 -10.23 2.50
CA PRO A 147 -4.46 -10.06 3.94
C PRO A 147 -3.84 -11.28 4.65
N LEU A 148 -4.03 -12.49 4.10
CA LEU A 148 -3.43 -13.73 4.61
C LEU A 148 -1.93 -13.80 4.38
N ILE A 149 -1.46 -13.44 3.18
CA ILE A 149 -0.03 -13.38 2.85
C ILE A 149 0.65 -12.29 3.68
N ASP A 150 -0.01 -11.16 3.87
CA ASP A 150 0.52 -10.03 4.64
C ASP A 150 0.66 -10.36 6.14
N ALA A 151 -0.38 -10.96 6.75
CA ALA A 151 -0.31 -11.48 8.13
C ALA A 151 0.77 -12.57 8.30
N ALA A 152 0.99 -13.41 7.28
CA ALA A 152 2.03 -14.43 7.30
C ALA A 152 3.44 -13.83 7.21
N ASN A 153 3.64 -12.81 6.34
CA ASN A 153 4.90 -12.09 6.21
C ASN A 153 5.29 -11.36 7.51
N CYS A 154 4.33 -10.74 8.21
CA CYS A 154 4.55 -10.13 9.53
C CYS A 154 4.62 -11.14 10.69
N GLY A 155 4.45 -12.45 10.45
CA GLY A 155 4.55 -13.49 11.47
C GLY A 155 3.36 -13.55 12.45
N HIS A 156 2.22 -12.96 12.11
CA HIS A 156 1.03 -12.91 12.96
C HIS A 156 0.21 -14.20 12.88
N LEU A 157 0.77 -15.30 13.42
CA LEU A 157 0.19 -16.65 13.35
C LEU A 157 -1.28 -16.74 13.77
N ASP A 158 -1.72 -15.97 14.77
CA ASP A 158 -3.11 -16.03 15.25
C ASP A 158 -4.09 -15.32 14.31
N VAL A 159 -3.65 -14.29 13.59
CA VAL A 159 -4.39 -13.71 12.46
C VAL A 159 -4.44 -14.70 11.29
N VAL A 160 -3.31 -15.36 10.97
CA VAL A 160 -3.24 -16.36 9.89
C VAL A 160 -4.20 -17.53 10.14
N LYS A 161 -4.26 -18.07 11.37
CA LYS A 161 -5.23 -19.10 11.76
C LYS A 161 -6.66 -18.62 11.55
N LEU A 162 -7.02 -17.45 12.11
CA LEU A 162 -8.37 -16.90 12.02
C LEU A 162 -8.80 -16.65 10.57
N LEU A 163 -7.90 -16.15 9.72
CA LEU A 163 -8.17 -15.97 8.29
C LEU A 163 -8.44 -17.31 7.59
N VAL A 164 -7.65 -18.34 7.86
CA VAL A 164 -7.87 -19.69 7.30
C VAL A 164 -9.19 -20.30 7.80
N GLU A 165 -9.51 -20.15 9.10
CA GLU A 165 -10.78 -20.59 9.69
C GLU A 165 -12.00 -19.88 9.08
N LYS A 166 -11.86 -18.58 8.76
CA LYS A 166 -12.89 -17.78 8.05
C LYS A 166 -12.87 -17.99 6.52
N GLY A 167 -12.07 -18.91 5.99
CA GLY A 167 -12.08 -19.30 4.56
C GLY A 167 -11.19 -18.47 3.62
N ALA A 168 -10.11 -17.87 4.13
CA ALA A 168 -9.10 -17.22 3.29
C ALA A 168 -8.40 -18.20 2.35
N GLN A 169 -8.17 -17.79 1.10
CA GLN A 169 -7.49 -18.59 0.09
C GLN A 169 -5.98 -18.54 0.31
N VAL A 170 -5.39 -19.69 0.67
CA VAL A 170 -3.95 -19.86 0.91
C VAL A 170 -3.09 -19.62 -0.34
N MET A 171 -3.71 -19.65 -1.53
CA MET A 171 -3.05 -19.46 -2.82
C MET A 171 -3.58 -18.21 -3.52
N ALA A 172 -2.82 -17.11 -3.45
CA ALA A 172 -3.05 -15.95 -4.30
C ALA A 172 -2.66 -16.29 -5.75
N ARG A 173 -3.64 -16.32 -6.65
CA ARG A 173 -3.43 -16.38 -8.11
C ARG A 173 -3.22 -14.98 -8.68
#